data_AF-A0A6P3Y6C7-F1
#
_entry.id   AF-A0A6P3Y6C7-F1
#
_cell.length_a   1.000
_cell.length_b   1.000
_cell.length_c   1.000
_cell.angle_alpha   90.00
_cell.angle_beta   90.00
_cell.angle_gamma   90.00
#
_symmetry.space_group_name_H-M   'P 1'
#
loop_
_entity.id
_entity.type
_entity.pdbx_description
1 polymer ?
#
loop_
_entity_poly.entity_id
_entity_poly.type
_entity_poly.pdbx_seq_one_letter_code
_entity_poly.pdbx_strand_id
1 'polypeptide(L)'
;MLIESFSNYWNDFLYNNDPTERPEILKKRIGLFQCSKIAVIVLVCTMKELARQCRKSEGLKLLEVLSIVRRESGKRNFHPRMVLDSAAKTFNPVDIFYMFVAWSWYITITSLLKTPVLLLRELRALNSQRKHCYPETLTYTLWCYLPLTFQAIREAVSISWIAVTAPKVVLEELFLKHPQSNRLQTISPCGRKVVAWSEEVDVEFVRKIANVAGVTEAEILLTATVDALREYFRHSTTSIPNDVFATVKFVSQREIFLRNHEARGILCLALPTRTPLFNDDLIEILQIIQRNVQDARSRQSAIYAITAAETSHGLISSCVPSILLKLLLNQLSRKYSLCLTHVDGDLPVEGVDTAVYWRPPQGNCSTHRLLDTSLRSL
;
A
#
# COMPACT_ATOMS: atom_id res chain seq x y z
N MET A 1 17.20 -6.42 -24.76
CA MET A 1 16.95 -5.44 -25.84
C MET A 1 16.18 -4.20 -25.42
N LEU A 2 14.87 -4.24 -25.11
CA LEU A 2 14.10 -3.00 -24.82
C LEU A 2 14.60 -2.23 -23.58
N ILE A 3 14.87 -2.93 -22.48
CA ILE A 3 15.39 -2.34 -21.23
C ILE A 3 16.78 -1.73 -21.45
N GLU A 4 17.65 -2.41 -22.21
CA GLU A 4 18.99 -1.92 -22.55
C GLU A 4 18.91 -0.69 -23.46
N SER A 5 18.01 -0.69 -24.45
CA SER A 5 17.80 0.47 -25.32
C SER A 5 17.32 1.68 -24.54
N PHE A 6 16.37 1.50 -23.61
CA PHE A 6 15.87 2.59 -22.77
C PHE A 6 16.94 3.11 -21.80
N SER A 7 17.73 2.21 -21.19
CA SER A 7 18.85 2.60 -20.33
C SER A 7 19.89 3.41 -21.09
N ASN A 8 20.20 3.02 -22.34
CA ASN A 8 21.14 3.76 -23.17
C ASN A 8 20.59 5.14 -23.55
N TYR A 9 19.33 5.22 -23.99
CA TYR A 9 18.68 6.50 -24.28
C TYR A 9 18.61 7.42 -23.04
N TRP A 10 18.34 6.84 -21.86
CA TRP A 10 18.32 7.59 -20.62
C TRP A 10 19.71 8.12 -20.25
N ASN A 11 20.76 7.32 -20.41
CA ASN A 11 22.14 7.74 -20.17
C ASN A 11 22.57 8.85 -21.14
N ASP A 12 22.25 8.71 -22.43
CA ASP A 12 22.51 9.76 -23.42
C ASP A 12 21.72 11.04 -23.11
N PHE A 13 20.50 10.91 -22.60
CA PHE A 13 19.69 12.03 -22.18
C PHE A 13 20.28 12.75 -20.96
N LEU A 14 20.76 12.00 -19.96
CA LEU A 14 21.48 12.55 -18.79
C LEU A 14 22.75 13.27 -19.23
N TYR A 15 23.58 12.63 -20.05
CA TYR A 15 24.84 13.20 -20.54
C TYR A 15 24.68 14.53 -21.26
N ASN A 16 23.58 14.68 -22.00
CA ASN A 16 23.33 15.90 -22.76
C ASN A 16 22.59 17.00 -21.99
N ASN A 17 21.86 16.67 -20.92
CA ASN A 17 20.92 17.60 -20.30
C ASN A 17 21.06 17.74 -18.77
N ASP A 18 21.86 16.89 -18.09
CA ASP A 18 22.09 17.01 -16.64
C ASP A 18 23.09 18.14 -16.34
N PRO A 19 22.71 19.16 -15.55
CA PRO A 19 23.61 20.24 -15.18
C PRO A 19 24.84 19.80 -14.38
N THR A 20 24.80 18.63 -13.74
CA THR A 20 25.96 18.05 -13.04
C THR A 20 27.03 17.54 -13.99
N GLU A 21 26.63 17.00 -15.14
CA GLU A 21 27.55 16.49 -16.17
C GLU A 21 27.98 17.60 -17.15
N ARG A 22 27.09 18.57 -17.42
CA ARG A 22 27.37 19.72 -18.28
C ARG A 22 26.96 21.04 -17.60
N PRO A 23 27.85 21.65 -16.79
CA PRO A 23 27.56 22.92 -16.10
C PRO A 23 27.39 24.11 -17.05
N GLU A 24 27.83 23.99 -18.30
CA GLU A 24 27.68 25.01 -19.35
C GLU A 24 26.21 25.32 -19.68
N ILE A 25 25.31 24.36 -19.46
CA ILE A 25 23.87 24.52 -19.70
C ILE A 25 23.27 25.61 -18.79
N LEU A 26 23.80 25.75 -17.57
CA LEU A 26 23.36 26.76 -16.60
C LEU A 26 23.92 28.16 -16.90
N LYS A 27 25.04 28.26 -17.62
CA LYS A 27 25.69 29.53 -17.97
C LYS A 27 24.93 30.28 -19.07
N LYS A 28 24.21 29.56 -19.92
CA LYS A 28 23.32 30.13 -20.94
C LYS A 28 21.94 30.38 -20.32
N ARG A 29 21.30 31.53 -20.62
CA ARG A 29 19.91 31.76 -20.17
C ARG A 29 19.01 30.63 -20.65
N ILE A 30 18.42 29.89 -19.71
CA ILE A 30 17.67 28.65 -19.93
C ILE A 30 16.29 28.98 -20.51
N GLY A 31 15.84 28.18 -21.49
CA GLY A 31 14.46 28.25 -22.02
C GLY A 31 13.55 27.22 -21.33
N LEU A 32 12.23 27.37 -21.47
CA LEU A 32 11.24 26.47 -20.84
C LEU A 32 11.47 24.98 -21.15
N PHE A 33 11.88 24.65 -22.38
CA PHE A 33 12.19 23.27 -22.79
C PHE A 33 13.42 22.67 -22.10
N GLN A 34 14.45 23.47 -21.81
CA GLN A 34 15.60 22.99 -21.05
C GLN A 34 15.27 22.87 -19.56
N CYS A 35 14.47 23.80 -19.05
CA CYS A 35 13.93 23.74 -17.69
C CYS A 35 13.08 22.47 -17.47
N SER A 36 12.23 22.09 -18.42
CA SER A 36 11.41 20.87 -18.32
C SER A 36 12.26 19.60 -18.34
N LYS A 37 13.31 19.54 -19.17
CA LYS A 37 14.26 18.41 -19.17
C LYS A 37 14.95 18.24 -17.82
N ILE A 38 15.45 19.32 -17.24
CA ILE A 38 16.08 19.29 -15.90
C ILE A 38 15.05 18.85 -14.85
N ALA A 39 13.81 19.33 -14.94
CA ALA A 39 12.74 18.91 -14.02
C ALA A 39 12.43 17.41 -14.11
N VAL A 40 12.39 16.83 -15.31
CA VAL A 40 12.21 15.38 -15.51
C VAL A 40 13.37 14.60 -14.91
N ILE A 41 14.61 15.06 -15.07
CA ILE A 41 15.78 14.42 -14.46
C ILE A 41 15.68 14.45 -12.93
N VAL A 42 15.35 15.61 -12.35
CA VAL A 42 15.13 15.73 -10.89
C VAL A 42 14.04 14.75 -10.44
N LEU A 43 12.91 14.67 -11.15
CA LEU A 43 11.82 13.76 -10.82
C LEU A 43 12.24 12.28 -10.86
N VAL A 44 12.95 11.84 -11.90
CA VAL A 44 13.38 10.44 -12.01
C VAL A 44 14.40 10.10 -10.93
N CYS A 45 15.32 11.02 -10.62
CA CYS A 45 16.31 10.81 -9.55
C CYS A 45 15.68 10.80 -8.16
N THR A 46 14.69 11.65 -7.88
CA THR A 46 13.96 11.63 -6.61
C THR A 46 13.17 10.33 -6.47
N MET A 47 12.48 9.88 -7.52
CA MET A 47 11.78 8.59 -7.51
C MET A 47 12.73 7.41 -7.29
N LYS A 48 13.92 7.42 -7.91
CA LYS A 48 14.94 6.38 -7.71
C LYS A 48 15.42 6.31 -6.26
N GLU A 49 15.67 7.47 -5.65
CA GLU A 49 16.10 7.53 -4.25
C GLU A 49 14.97 7.15 -3.28
N LEU A 50 13.74 7.57 -3.57
CA LEU A 50 12.55 7.16 -2.82
C LEU A 50 12.34 5.65 -2.88
N ALA A 51 12.43 5.04 -4.07
CA ALA A 51 12.31 3.60 -4.22
C ALA A 51 13.42 2.85 -3.47
N ARG A 52 14.64 3.40 -3.42
CA ARG A 52 15.75 2.86 -2.62
C ARG A 52 15.48 2.96 -1.12
N GLN A 53 14.89 4.05 -0.64
CA GLN A 53 14.52 4.20 0.78
C GLN A 53 13.34 3.31 1.17
N CYS A 54 12.31 3.18 0.32
CA CYS A 54 11.21 2.23 0.54
C CYS A 54 11.73 0.80 0.78
N ARG A 55 12.77 0.40 0.03
CA ARG A 55 13.40 -0.93 0.18
C ARG A 55 14.21 -1.08 1.48
N LYS A 56 14.62 0.01 2.11
CA LYS A 56 15.47 0.00 3.32
C LYS A 56 14.67 -0.07 4.63
N SER A 57 13.34 -0.22 4.59
CA SER A 57 12.46 -0.36 5.77
C SER A 57 12.42 0.86 6.71
N GLU A 58 13.19 1.92 6.43
CA GLU A 58 13.05 3.21 7.11
C GLU A 58 11.83 3.91 6.54
N GLY A 59 10.78 4.02 7.34
CA GLY A 59 9.49 4.58 6.92
C GLY A 59 9.61 5.94 6.24
N LEU A 60 8.76 6.16 5.24
CA LEU A 60 8.77 7.36 4.40
C LEU A 60 8.18 8.55 5.16
N LYS A 61 9.00 9.50 5.64
CA LYS A 61 8.47 10.77 6.16
C LYS A 61 8.24 11.76 5.03
N LEU A 62 7.11 12.46 5.00
CA LEU A 62 6.83 13.53 4.02
C LEU A 62 7.91 14.61 4.02
N LEU A 63 8.46 14.95 5.19
CA LEU A 63 9.58 15.89 5.31
C LEU A 63 10.86 15.35 4.69
N GLU A 64 11.10 14.04 4.76
CA GLU A 64 12.23 13.39 4.10
C GLU A 64 12.05 13.42 2.58
N VAL A 65 10.85 13.19 2.05
CA VAL A 65 10.53 13.37 0.62
C VAL A 65 10.88 14.77 0.15
N LEU A 66 10.42 15.80 0.86
CA LEU A 66 10.74 17.19 0.54
C LEU A 66 12.24 17.47 0.65
N SER A 67 12.92 16.87 1.62
CA SER A 67 14.38 16.99 1.77
C SER A 67 15.14 16.35 0.60
N ILE A 68 14.66 15.21 0.09
CA ILE A 68 15.25 14.50 -1.06
C ILE A 68 15.03 15.32 -2.32
N VAL A 69 13.82 15.84 -2.53
CA VAL A 69 13.53 16.76 -3.63
C VAL A 69 14.44 17.98 -3.56
N ARG A 70 14.58 18.61 -2.39
CA ARG A 70 15.45 19.77 -2.21
C ARG A 70 16.92 19.43 -2.44
N ARG A 71 17.38 18.25 -2.02
CA ARG A 71 18.76 17.76 -2.23
C ARG A 71 19.04 17.51 -3.71
N GLU A 72 18.17 16.79 -4.41
CA GLU A 72 18.32 16.50 -5.84
C GLU A 72 18.17 17.75 -6.71
N SER A 73 17.26 18.67 -6.33
CA SER A 73 17.12 19.99 -6.94
C SER A 73 18.36 20.85 -6.72
N GLY A 74 18.92 20.84 -5.49
CA GLY A 74 20.13 21.57 -5.12
C GLY A 74 21.38 21.09 -5.87
N LYS A 75 21.57 19.77 -6.03
CA LYS A 75 22.68 19.19 -6.82
C LYS A 75 22.72 19.73 -8.25
N ARG A 76 21.54 19.99 -8.83
CA ARG A 76 21.38 20.47 -10.21
C ARG A 76 21.15 21.97 -10.31
N ASN A 77 21.31 22.69 -9.20
CA ASN A 77 21.00 24.11 -9.06
C ASN A 77 19.59 24.49 -9.52
N PHE A 78 18.62 23.56 -9.54
CA PHE A 78 17.27 23.84 -10.00
C PHE A 78 16.51 24.63 -8.92
N HIS A 79 16.18 25.89 -9.20
CA HIS A 79 15.48 26.79 -8.28
C HIS A 79 14.13 27.23 -8.87
N PRO A 80 13.11 27.51 -8.03
CA PRO A 80 11.82 28.01 -8.52
C PRO A 80 11.97 29.34 -9.29
N ARG A 81 12.97 30.16 -8.94
CA ARG A 81 13.32 31.37 -9.69
C ARG A 81 13.70 31.07 -11.14
N MET A 82 14.42 29.98 -11.40
CA MET A 82 14.79 29.58 -12.76
C MET A 82 13.57 29.18 -13.60
N VAL A 83 12.52 28.63 -12.98
CA VAL A 83 11.26 28.32 -13.67
C VAL A 83 10.58 29.61 -14.11
N LEU A 84 10.51 30.60 -13.23
CA LEU A 84 9.94 31.92 -13.53
C LEU A 84 10.75 32.68 -14.58
N ASP A 85 12.08 32.69 -14.46
CA ASP A 85 12.98 33.34 -15.42
C ASP A 85 12.91 32.66 -16.80
N SER A 86 12.80 31.33 -16.83
CA SER A 86 12.62 30.56 -18.07
C SER A 86 11.25 30.82 -18.71
N ALA A 87 10.20 30.98 -17.90
CA ALA A 87 8.87 31.35 -18.38
C ALA A 87 8.88 32.76 -18.98
N ALA A 88 9.43 33.74 -18.26
CA ALA A 88 9.54 35.13 -18.72
C ALA A 88 10.31 35.25 -20.04
N LYS A 89 11.40 34.48 -20.21
CA LYS A 89 12.16 34.43 -21.48
C LYS A 89 11.35 33.82 -22.62
N THR A 90 10.55 32.80 -22.34
CA THR A 90 9.76 32.10 -23.37
C THR A 90 8.66 33.00 -23.94
N PHE A 91 8.18 33.98 -23.15
CA PHE A 91 7.24 35.00 -23.60
C PHE A 91 7.90 36.21 -24.30
N ASN A 92 9.22 36.21 -24.50
CA ASN A 92 9.89 37.27 -25.25
C ASN A 92 9.51 37.19 -26.74
N PRO A 93 8.86 38.22 -27.32
CA PRO A 93 8.35 38.19 -28.70
C PRO A 93 9.45 37.97 -29.74
N VAL A 94 10.68 38.44 -29.48
CA VAL A 94 11.82 38.29 -30.38
C VAL A 94 12.30 36.84 -30.43
N ASP A 95 12.41 36.18 -29.27
CA ASP A 95 12.82 34.78 -29.17
C ASP A 95 11.76 33.85 -29.78
N ILE A 96 10.47 34.18 -29.62
CA ILE A 96 9.35 33.46 -30.25
C ILE A 96 9.47 33.52 -31.78
N PHE A 97 9.78 34.70 -32.34
CA PHE A 97 9.95 34.86 -33.79
C PHE A 97 11.13 34.05 -34.33
N TYR A 98 12.31 34.14 -33.70
CA TYR A 98 13.47 33.34 -34.10
C TYR A 98 13.21 31.83 -33.98
N MET A 99 12.53 31.41 -32.90
CA MET A 99 12.10 30.03 -32.73
C MET A 99 11.14 29.61 -33.84
N PHE A 100 10.17 30.43 -34.21
CA PHE A 100 9.23 30.14 -35.28
C PHE A 100 9.92 30.00 -36.64
N VAL A 101 10.85 30.90 -36.97
CA VAL A 101 11.64 30.82 -38.22
C VAL A 101 12.52 29.57 -38.22
N ALA A 102 13.21 29.27 -37.12
CA ALA A 102 14.05 28.08 -37.01
C ALA A 102 13.23 26.79 -37.09
N TRP A 103 12.05 26.75 -36.45
CA TRP A 103 11.12 25.62 -36.52
C TRP A 103 10.53 25.48 -37.91
N SER A 104 10.13 26.57 -38.55
CA SER A 104 9.63 26.57 -39.93
C SER A 104 10.70 26.03 -40.88
N TRP A 105 11.93 26.51 -40.78
CA TRP A 105 13.06 26.02 -41.57
C TRP A 105 13.34 24.54 -41.33
N TYR A 106 13.39 24.12 -40.06
CA TYR A 106 13.60 22.72 -39.69
C TYR A 106 12.48 21.81 -40.20
N ILE A 107 11.22 22.23 -40.07
CA ILE A 107 10.05 21.50 -40.58
C ILE A 107 10.15 21.38 -42.10
N THR A 108 10.47 22.46 -42.80
CA THR A 108 10.63 22.47 -44.26
C THR A 108 11.72 21.50 -44.71
N ILE A 109 12.93 21.57 -44.14
CA ILE A 109 14.01 20.62 -44.46
C ILE A 109 13.62 19.18 -44.14
N THR A 110 13.06 18.95 -42.95
CA THR A 110 12.68 17.61 -42.51
C THR A 110 11.59 17.03 -43.40
N SER A 111 10.63 17.87 -43.81
CA SER A 111 9.52 17.50 -44.69
C SER A 111 9.92 17.29 -46.15
N LEU A 112 11.03 17.88 -46.61
CA LEU A 112 11.50 17.73 -47.99
C LEU A 112 12.51 16.58 -48.12
N LEU A 113 13.41 16.40 -47.15
CA LEU A 113 14.48 15.39 -47.23
C LEU A 113 14.17 14.12 -46.43
N LYS A 114 13.74 14.26 -45.18
CA LYS A 114 13.72 13.15 -44.22
C LYS A 114 12.41 12.36 -44.27
N THR A 115 11.28 13.06 -44.34
CA THR A 115 9.95 12.42 -44.41
C THR A 115 9.76 11.50 -45.62
N PRO A 116 10.19 11.79 -46.87
CA PRO A 116 9.97 10.85 -47.98
C PRO A 116 10.79 9.56 -47.81
N VAL A 117 12.02 9.66 -47.29
CA VAL A 117 12.87 8.49 -47.02
C VAL A 117 12.28 7.64 -45.90
N LEU A 118 11.79 8.27 -44.83
CA LEU A 118 11.13 7.57 -43.73
C LEU A 118 9.82 6.93 -44.17
N LEU A 119 8.98 7.64 -44.95
CA LEU A 119 7.73 7.10 -45.51
C LEU A 119 7.96 5.85 -46.38
N LEU A 120 8.99 5.87 -47.23
CA LEU A 120 9.36 4.71 -48.04
C LEU A 120 9.79 3.52 -47.16
N ARG A 121 10.50 3.77 -46.06
CA ARG A 121 10.90 2.73 -45.09
C ARG A 121 9.69 2.17 -44.33
N GLU A 122 8.75 3.01 -43.90
CA GLU A 122 7.49 2.58 -43.26
C GLU A 122 6.64 1.73 -44.21
N LEU A 123 6.46 2.16 -45.46
CA LEU A 123 5.69 1.42 -46.47
C LEU A 123 6.29 0.03 -46.73
N ARG A 124 7.63 -0.08 -46.77
CA ARG A 124 8.31 -1.37 -46.86
C ARG A 124 8.16 -2.22 -45.61
N ALA A 125 8.19 -1.61 -44.42
CA ALA A 125 8.00 -2.31 -43.16
C ALA A 125 6.58 -2.87 -43.02
N LEU A 126 5.56 -2.10 -43.42
CA LEU A 126 4.14 -2.52 -43.43
C LEU A 126 3.86 -3.66 -44.42
N ASN A 127 4.53 -3.66 -45.58
CA ASN A 127 4.34 -4.70 -46.60
C ASN A 127 5.12 -6.00 -46.30
N SER A 128 6.04 -5.97 -45.32
CA SER A 128 6.81 -7.16 -44.94
C SER A 128 6.06 -8.03 -43.93
N GLN A 129 5.92 -9.33 -44.20
CA GLN A 129 5.29 -10.29 -43.28
C GLN A 129 6.06 -10.45 -41.95
N ARG A 130 7.36 -10.11 -41.92
CA ARG A 130 8.19 -10.13 -40.71
C ARG A 130 8.22 -8.73 -40.08
N LYS A 131 7.31 -8.49 -39.13
CA LYS A 131 7.10 -7.22 -38.40
C LYS A 131 8.31 -6.66 -37.61
N HIS A 132 9.51 -7.23 -37.72
CA HIS A 132 10.65 -6.97 -36.81
C HIS A 132 11.97 -6.58 -37.51
N CYS A 133 11.97 -6.29 -38.81
CA CYS A 133 13.22 -6.06 -39.55
C CYS A 133 13.82 -4.65 -39.43
N TYR A 134 13.08 -3.63 -38.97
CA TYR A 134 13.55 -2.24 -39.01
C TYR A 134 13.34 -1.49 -37.69
N PRO A 135 14.37 -1.40 -36.82
CA PRO A 135 14.25 -0.80 -35.49
C PRO A 135 14.01 0.71 -35.52
N GLU A 136 14.33 1.39 -36.63
CA GLU A 136 14.14 2.85 -36.80
C GLU A 136 12.75 3.25 -37.31
N THR A 137 11.80 2.32 -37.46
CA THR A 137 10.46 2.63 -37.96
C THR A 137 9.49 3.03 -36.83
N LEU A 138 8.62 4.00 -37.12
CA LEU A 138 7.46 4.36 -36.31
C LEU A 138 6.56 3.14 -36.08
N THR A 139 6.39 2.28 -37.08
CA THR A 139 5.59 1.06 -36.94
C THR A 139 6.16 0.13 -35.86
N TYR A 140 7.48 -0.06 -35.82
CA TYR A 140 8.15 -0.89 -34.79
C TYR A 140 8.06 -0.25 -33.40
N THR A 141 8.35 1.06 -33.29
CA THR A 141 8.28 1.77 -32.01
C THR A 141 6.86 1.82 -31.45
N LEU A 142 5.85 2.09 -32.28
CA LEU A 142 4.45 2.02 -31.88
C LEU A 142 4.07 0.60 -31.43
N TRP A 143 4.45 -0.44 -32.18
CA TRP A 143 4.12 -1.81 -31.80
C TRP A 143 4.72 -2.22 -30.44
N CYS A 144 5.94 -1.78 -30.13
CA CYS A 144 6.60 -2.09 -28.86
C CYS A 144 6.13 -1.23 -27.69
N TYR A 145 5.99 0.09 -27.88
CA TYR A 145 5.72 1.02 -26.78
C TYR A 145 4.23 1.28 -26.56
N LEU A 146 3.36 1.16 -27.59
CA LEU A 146 1.92 1.38 -27.45
C LEU A 146 1.24 0.42 -26.45
N PRO A 147 1.46 -0.91 -26.49
CA PRO A 147 0.85 -1.81 -25.50
C PRO A 147 1.37 -1.53 -24.08
N LEU A 148 2.66 -1.21 -23.94
CA LEU A 148 3.28 -0.91 -22.66
C LEU A 148 2.74 0.39 -22.05
N THR A 149 2.64 1.44 -22.87
CA THR A 149 2.09 2.74 -22.44
C THR A 149 0.60 2.62 -22.11
N PHE A 150 -0.18 1.89 -22.90
CA PHE A 150 -1.58 1.64 -22.60
C PHE A 150 -1.75 0.87 -21.28
N GLN A 151 -0.94 -0.17 -21.05
CA GLN A 151 -0.97 -0.91 -19.80
C GLN A 151 -0.57 -0.03 -18.61
N ALA A 152 0.50 0.76 -18.74
CA ALA A 152 0.96 1.66 -17.69
C ALA A 152 -0.08 2.74 -17.37
N ILE A 153 -0.75 3.32 -18.38
CA ILE A 153 -1.83 4.29 -18.18
C ILE A 153 -3.01 3.62 -17.47
N ARG A 154 -3.41 2.42 -17.90
CA ARG A 154 -4.51 1.68 -17.27
C ARG A 154 -4.22 1.37 -15.80
N GLU A 155 -3.00 0.93 -15.50
CA GLU A 155 -2.54 0.69 -14.13
C GLU A 155 -2.49 1.98 -13.32
N ALA A 156 -1.96 3.07 -13.87
CA ALA A 156 -1.91 4.37 -13.20
C ALA A 156 -3.32 4.90 -12.88
N VAL A 157 -4.27 4.78 -13.82
CA VAL A 157 -5.69 5.15 -13.61
C VAL A 157 -6.32 4.26 -12.54
N SER A 158 -6.07 2.95 -12.58
CA SER A 158 -6.59 2.02 -11.57
C SER A 158 -6.04 2.31 -10.17
N ILE A 159 -4.73 2.53 -10.03
CA ILE A 159 -4.10 2.88 -8.75
C ILE A 159 -4.63 4.23 -8.25
N SER A 160 -4.75 5.24 -9.12
CA SER A 160 -5.30 6.55 -8.75
C SER A 160 -6.75 6.42 -8.27
N TRP A 161 -7.55 5.59 -8.93
CA TRP A 161 -8.93 5.32 -8.52
C TRP A 161 -9.00 4.65 -7.15
N ILE A 162 -8.17 3.64 -6.89
CA ILE A 162 -8.07 2.98 -5.58
C ILE A 162 -7.61 4.00 -4.52
N ALA A 163 -6.63 4.84 -4.81
CA ALA A 163 -6.13 5.84 -3.87
C ALA A 163 -7.20 6.87 -3.45
N VAL A 164 -8.12 7.22 -4.36
CA VAL A 164 -9.23 8.15 -4.06
C VAL A 164 -10.39 7.45 -3.36
N THR A 165 -10.70 6.20 -3.71
CA THR A 165 -11.86 5.47 -3.18
C THR A 165 -11.57 4.77 -1.84
N ALA A 166 -10.34 4.27 -1.64
CA ALA A 166 -9.97 3.54 -0.43
C ALA A 166 -10.22 4.32 0.87
N PRO A 167 -9.88 5.62 1.00
CA PRO A 167 -10.15 6.38 2.22
C PRO A 167 -11.64 6.41 2.57
N LYS A 168 -12.51 6.55 1.57
CA LYS A 168 -13.97 6.54 1.76
C LYS A 168 -14.46 5.18 2.25
N VAL A 169 -14.04 4.09 1.59
CA VAL A 169 -14.42 2.72 1.97
C VAL A 169 -13.92 2.37 3.38
N VAL A 170 -12.69 2.76 3.71
CA VAL A 170 -12.12 2.58 5.05
C VAL A 170 -12.92 3.33 6.10
N LEU A 171 -13.30 4.58 5.83
CA LEU A 171 -14.10 5.38 6.75
C LEU A 171 -15.51 4.79 6.94
N GLU A 172 -16.15 4.35 5.85
CA GLU A 172 -17.46 3.72 5.87
C GLU A 172 -17.46 2.41 6.67
N GLU A 173 -16.49 1.52 6.42
CA GLU A 173 -16.40 0.22 7.10
C GLU A 173 -15.99 0.38 8.58
N LEU A 174 -15.00 1.22 8.90
CA LEU A 174 -14.51 1.37 10.27
C LEU A 174 -15.46 2.18 11.15
N PHE A 175 -16.13 3.21 10.64
CA PHE A 175 -16.93 4.12 11.45
C PHE A 175 -18.44 3.98 11.23
N LEU A 176 -18.91 3.88 9.99
CA LEU A 176 -20.35 4.02 9.66
C LEU A 176 -21.13 2.70 9.65
N LYS A 177 -20.51 1.57 9.29
CA LYS A 177 -21.20 0.27 9.14
C LYS A 177 -21.94 -0.20 10.40
N HIS A 178 -21.40 0.13 11.57
CA HIS A 178 -21.97 -0.25 12.86
C HIS A 178 -21.98 0.98 13.79
N PRO A 179 -23.13 1.65 13.95
CA PRO A 179 -23.26 2.86 14.78
C PRO A 179 -23.28 2.56 16.28
N GLN A 180 -23.42 1.30 16.69
CA GLN A 180 -23.49 0.92 18.09
C GLN A 180 -22.09 0.92 18.73
N SER A 181 -21.96 1.64 19.84
CA SER A 181 -20.77 1.60 20.70
C SER A 181 -20.68 0.26 21.43
N ASN A 182 -19.49 -0.32 21.48
CA ASN A 182 -19.23 -1.60 22.11
C ASN A 182 -19.48 -1.52 23.63
N ARG A 183 -20.24 -2.48 24.18
CA ARG A 183 -20.62 -2.51 25.62
C ARG A 183 -19.58 -3.19 26.51
N LEU A 184 -18.61 -3.90 25.90
CA LEU A 184 -17.54 -4.60 26.63
C LEU A 184 -16.58 -3.66 27.37
N GLN A 185 -16.43 -2.43 26.91
CA GLN A 185 -15.44 -1.50 27.42
C GLN A 185 -16.11 -0.21 27.89
N THR A 186 -16.77 -0.28 29.04
CA THR A 186 -17.37 0.89 29.71
C THR A 186 -16.34 1.73 30.47
N ILE A 187 -15.14 1.20 30.72
CA ILE A 187 -14.05 1.84 31.48
C ILE A 187 -12.76 1.78 30.66
N SER A 188 -11.96 2.83 30.72
CA SER A 188 -10.61 2.85 30.13
C SER A 188 -9.79 1.65 30.65
N PRO A 189 -9.11 0.90 29.77
CA PRO A 189 -8.39 -0.30 30.20
C PRO A 189 -7.33 0.06 31.24
N CYS A 190 -7.37 -0.64 32.36
CA CYS A 190 -6.43 -0.45 33.47
C CYS A 190 -5.09 -1.15 33.16
N GLY A 191 -4.02 -0.73 33.84
CA GLY A 191 -2.70 -1.36 33.67
C GLY A 191 -2.63 -2.83 34.15
N ARG A 192 -3.66 -3.31 34.87
CA ARG A 192 -3.74 -4.69 35.36
C ARG A 192 -4.21 -5.60 34.23
N LYS A 193 -3.38 -6.59 33.91
CA LYS A 193 -3.66 -7.58 32.87
C LYS A 193 -3.87 -8.93 33.55
N VAL A 194 -4.97 -9.58 33.22
CA VAL A 194 -5.23 -10.97 33.61
C VAL A 194 -4.99 -11.82 32.39
N VAL A 195 -4.25 -12.91 32.57
CA VAL A 195 -3.96 -13.86 31.51
C VAL A 195 -4.53 -15.20 31.94
N ALA A 196 -5.26 -15.84 31.04
CA ALA A 196 -5.89 -17.13 31.23
C ALA A 196 -5.63 -17.98 30.00
N TRP A 197 -5.50 -19.29 30.21
CA TRP A 197 -5.18 -20.27 29.17
C TRP A 197 -6.17 -21.42 29.30
N SER A 198 -6.60 -21.98 28.17
CA SER A 198 -7.38 -23.22 28.16
C SER A 198 -6.46 -24.44 28.25
N GLU A 199 -7.05 -25.59 28.52
CA GLU A 199 -6.41 -26.88 28.21
C GLU A 199 -6.16 -26.98 26.69
N GLU A 200 -5.21 -27.83 26.32
CA GLU A 200 -4.84 -28.07 24.92
C GLU A 200 -6.02 -28.71 24.17
N VAL A 201 -6.36 -28.13 23.02
CA VAL A 201 -7.43 -28.64 22.15
C VAL A 201 -6.76 -29.30 20.95
N ASP A 202 -7.10 -30.57 20.71
CA ASP A 202 -6.60 -31.32 19.56
C ASP A 202 -7.00 -30.65 18.24
N VAL A 203 -5.99 -30.27 17.45
CA VAL A 203 -6.17 -29.63 16.14
C VAL A 203 -6.83 -30.59 15.15
N GLU A 204 -6.57 -31.90 15.25
CA GLU A 204 -7.23 -32.88 14.37
C GLU A 204 -8.72 -32.97 14.64
N PHE A 205 -9.13 -32.88 15.90
CA PHE A 205 -10.53 -32.82 16.28
C PHE A 205 -11.23 -31.60 15.69
N VAL A 206 -10.63 -30.41 15.82
CA VAL A 206 -11.16 -29.17 15.21
C VAL A 206 -11.24 -29.30 13.68
N ARG A 207 -10.21 -29.87 13.05
CA ARG A 207 -10.19 -30.12 11.60
C ARG A 207 -11.27 -31.09 11.15
N LYS A 208 -11.55 -32.14 11.91
CA LYS A 208 -12.65 -33.08 11.64
C LYS A 208 -14.00 -32.35 11.68
N ILE A 209 -14.25 -31.52 12.70
CA ILE A 209 -15.46 -30.71 12.80
C ILE A 209 -15.58 -29.76 11.61
N ALA A 210 -14.50 -29.05 11.29
CA ALA A 210 -14.43 -28.12 10.17
C ALA A 210 -14.77 -28.81 8.83
N ASN A 211 -14.21 -30.00 8.59
CA ASN A 211 -14.49 -30.80 7.39
C ASN A 211 -15.95 -31.28 7.32
N VAL A 212 -16.53 -31.71 8.44
CA VAL A 212 -17.93 -32.17 8.48
C VAL A 212 -18.90 -30.99 8.28
N ALA A 213 -18.61 -29.84 8.87
CA ALA A 213 -19.43 -28.64 8.74
C ALA A 213 -19.19 -27.85 7.43
N GLY A 214 -18.16 -28.20 6.65
CA GLY A 214 -17.81 -27.50 5.42
C GLY A 214 -17.28 -26.08 5.64
N VAL A 215 -16.62 -25.84 6.77
CA VAL A 215 -16.10 -24.54 7.21
C VAL A 215 -14.60 -24.63 7.50
N THR A 216 -13.97 -23.49 7.75
CA THR A 216 -12.54 -23.40 8.10
C THR A 216 -12.31 -23.55 9.61
N GLU A 217 -11.12 -24.02 10.01
CA GLU A 217 -10.72 -24.13 11.42
C GLU A 217 -10.88 -22.78 12.16
N ALA A 218 -10.53 -21.67 11.50
CA ALA A 218 -10.71 -20.33 12.04
C ALA A 218 -12.18 -19.97 12.32
N GLU A 219 -13.13 -20.39 11.48
CA GLU A 219 -14.57 -20.15 11.69
C GLU A 219 -15.12 -20.95 12.87
N ILE A 220 -14.63 -22.17 13.08
CA ILE A 220 -14.96 -22.97 14.27
C ILE A 220 -14.41 -22.30 15.54
N LEU A 221 -13.15 -21.85 15.53
CA LEU A 221 -12.54 -21.15 16.67
C LEU A 221 -13.24 -19.82 16.98
N LEU A 222 -13.66 -19.08 15.96
CA LEU A 222 -14.46 -17.86 16.12
C LEU A 222 -15.82 -18.17 16.75
N THR A 223 -16.46 -19.27 16.33
CA THR A 223 -17.73 -19.72 16.90
C THR A 223 -17.58 -20.11 18.38
N ALA A 224 -16.53 -20.86 18.73
CA ALA A 224 -16.21 -21.18 20.12
C ALA A 224 -15.93 -19.93 20.97
N THR A 225 -15.26 -18.92 20.38
CA THR A 225 -15.00 -17.63 21.04
C THR A 225 -16.31 -16.88 21.29
N VAL A 226 -17.24 -16.89 20.35
CA VAL A 226 -18.58 -16.30 20.52
C VAL A 226 -19.32 -16.98 21.65
N ASP A 227 -19.31 -18.30 21.71
CA ASP A 227 -20.01 -19.04 22.75
C ASP A 227 -19.42 -18.75 24.15
N ALA A 228 -18.09 -18.73 24.27
CA ALA A 228 -17.41 -18.31 25.50
C ALA A 228 -17.77 -16.88 25.93
N LEU A 229 -17.91 -15.95 24.98
CA LEU A 229 -18.36 -14.58 25.26
C LEU A 229 -19.81 -14.55 25.73
N ARG A 230 -20.69 -15.38 25.16
CA ARG A 230 -22.09 -15.49 25.59
C ARG A 230 -22.18 -15.96 27.03
N GLU A 231 -21.42 -16.98 27.40
CA GLU A 231 -21.37 -17.48 28.78
C GLU A 231 -20.77 -16.46 29.74
N TYR A 232 -19.73 -15.73 29.32
CA TYR A 232 -19.21 -14.59 30.08
C TYR A 232 -20.29 -13.53 30.35
N PHE A 233 -21.09 -13.17 29.35
CA PHE A 233 -22.19 -12.21 29.54
C PHE A 233 -23.37 -12.75 30.32
N ARG A 234 -23.56 -14.07 30.42
CA ARG A 234 -24.57 -14.66 31.31
C ARG A 234 -24.15 -14.54 32.77
N HIS A 235 -22.85 -14.72 33.06
CA HIS A 235 -22.31 -14.60 34.41
C HIS A 235 -22.06 -13.16 34.85
N SER A 236 -21.61 -12.30 33.94
CA SER A 236 -21.58 -10.87 34.18
C SER A 236 -23.02 -10.37 34.16
N THR A 237 -23.53 -9.67 35.16
CA THR A 237 -24.93 -9.19 35.24
C THR A 237 -25.32 -8.14 34.16
N THR A 238 -24.57 -8.07 33.06
CA THR A 238 -24.74 -7.16 31.93
C THR A 238 -25.62 -7.80 30.85
N SER A 239 -26.48 -7.02 30.21
CA SER A 239 -27.26 -7.50 29.07
C SER A 239 -26.34 -7.99 27.94
N ILE A 240 -26.58 -9.20 27.44
CA ILE A 240 -25.87 -9.75 26.27
C ILE A 240 -26.06 -8.80 25.07
N PRO A 241 -24.98 -8.26 24.46
CA PRO A 241 -25.09 -7.43 23.26
C PRO A 241 -25.58 -8.28 22.07
N ASN A 242 -26.04 -7.62 21.01
CA ASN A 242 -26.39 -8.34 19.77
C ASN A 242 -25.12 -8.79 19.04
N ASP A 243 -24.17 -7.86 18.89
CA ASP A 243 -22.88 -8.09 18.25
C ASP A 243 -21.74 -7.61 19.14
N VAL A 244 -20.62 -8.33 19.11
CA VAL A 244 -19.34 -7.93 19.66
C VAL A 244 -18.36 -7.68 18.52
N PHE A 245 -17.76 -6.49 18.47
CA PHE A 245 -16.80 -6.18 17.42
C PHE A 245 -15.39 -6.61 17.80
N ALA A 246 -14.75 -7.33 16.88
CA ALA A 246 -13.42 -7.88 17.03
C ALA A 246 -12.49 -7.43 15.90
N THR A 247 -11.24 -7.14 16.26
CA THR A 247 -10.13 -7.08 15.30
C THR A 247 -9.48 -8.46 15.23
N VAL A 248 -9.45 -9.05 14.05
CA VAL A 248 -8.84 -10.36 13.80
C VAL A 248 -7.55 -10.18 13.02
N LYS A 249 -6.50 -10.86 13.47
CA LYS A 249 -5.17 -10.86 12.86
C LYS A 249 -4.77 -12.28 12.52
N PHE A 250 -4.01 -12.41 11.44
CA PHE A 250 -3.42 -13.68 11.01
C PHE A 250 -1.91 -13.57 11.05
N VAL A 251 -1.25 -14.63 11.53
CA VAL A 251 0.19 -14.74 11.50
C VAL A 251 0.59 -16.21 11.37
N SER A 252 1.61 -16.47 10.56
CA SER A 252 2.18 -17.82 10.49
C SER A 252 3.19 -18.05 11.61
N GLN A 253 3.24 -19.26 12.18
CA GLN A 253 4.21 -19.62 13.22
C GLN A 253 5.65 -19.35 12.75
N ARG A 254 5.98 -19.71 11.50
CA ARG A 254 7.29 -19.42 10.91
C ARG A 254 7.63 -17.93 10.90
N GLU A 255 6.67 -17.05 10.64
CA GLU A 255 6.91 -15.61 10.68
C GLU A 255 7.17 -15.09 12.09
N ILE A 256 6.49 -15.65 13.10
CA ILE A 256 6.74 -15.33 14.51
C ILE A 256 8.16 -15.77 14.90
N PHE A 257 8.49 -17.05 14.69
CA PHE A 257 9.72 -17.65 15.23
C PHE A 257 10.98 -17.36 14.41
N LEU A 258 10.90 -17.34 13.07
CA LEU A 258 12.09 -17.16 12.21
C LEU A 258 12.34 -15.71 11.84
N ARG A 259 11.28 -14.89 11.73
CA ARG A 259 11.38 -13.51 11.22
C ARG A 259 11.01 -12.46 12.24
N ASN A 260 10.56 -12.84 13.44
CA ASN A 260 10.01 -11.91 14.44
C ASN A 260 8.98 -10.93 13.83
N HIS A 261 8.26 -11.37 12.79
CA HIS A 261 7.31 -10.51 12.11
C HIS A 261 6.00 -10.45 12.89
N GLU A 262 5.46 -9.23 13.01
CA GLU A 262 4.14 -9.03 13.57
C GLU A 262 3.05 -9.51 12.61
N ALA A 263 1.91 -9.90 13.17
CA ALA A 263 0.73 -10.27 12.42
C ALA A 263 0.35 -9.15 11.43
N ARG A 264 0.20 -9.52 10.15
CA ARG A 264 0.03 -8.57 9.05
C ARG A 264 -1.44 -8.35 8.76
N GLY A 265 -1.80 -7.07 8.73
CA GLY A 265 -3.16 -6.65 8.40
C GLY A 265 -4.16 -6.94 9.52
N ILE A 266 -5.29 -6.25 9.46
CA ILE A 266 -6.38 -6.39 10.42
C ILE A 266 -7.68 -6.58 9.65
N LEU A 267 -8.48 -7.54 10.10
CA LEU A 267 -9.85 -7.73 9.67
C LEU A 267 -10.79 -7.28 10.80
N CYS A 268 -11.85 -6.56 10.46
CA CYS A 268 -12.84 -6.07 11.41
C CYS A 268 -14.11 -6.91 11.30
N LEU A 269 -14.37 -7.77 12.29
CA LEU A 269 -15.50 -8.69 12.29
C LEU A 269 -16.54 -8.30 13.34
N ALA A 270 -17.81 -8.48 12.98
CA ALA A 270 -18.92 -8.51 13.91
C ALA A 270 -19.17 -9.96 14.34
N LEU A 271 -19.06 -10.22 15.64
CA LEU A 271 -19.28 -11.53 16.24
C LEU A 271 -20.70 -11.57 16.84
N PRO A 272 -21.61 -12.40 16.30
CA PRO A 272 -23.01 -12.40 16.71
C PRO A 272 -23.17 -13.12 18.06
N THR A 273 -23.44 -12.38 19.14
CA THR A 273 -23.70 -12.96 20.47
C THR A 273 -25.18 -13.27 20.70
N ARG A 274 -26.06 -12.76 19.82
CA ARG A 274 -27.47 -13.15 19.74
C ARG A 274 -27.85 -13.58 18.34
N THR A 275 -28.59 -14.67 18.27
CA THR A 275 -29.20 -15.22 17.07
C THR A 275 -30.65 -14.71 16.94
N PRO A 276 -31.12 -14.41 15.71
CA PRO A 276 -32.46 -13.91 15.48
C PRO A 276 -33.56 -14.97 15.63
N LEU A 277 -33.25 -16.26 15.42
CA LEU A 277 -34.26 -17.32 15.33
C LEU A 277 -34.30 -18.25 16.55
N PHE A 278 -33.15 -18.74 17.03
CA PHE A 278 -33.10 -19.66 18.17
C PHE A 278 -32.08 -19.22 19.21
N ASN A 279 -32.52 -19.06 20.47
CA ASN A 279 -31.58 -18.94 21.59
C ASN A 279 -30.76 -20.23 21.65
N ASP A 280 -29.44 -20.14 21.44
CA ASP A 280 -28.45 -21.24 21.56
C ASP A 280 -28.23 -22.18 20.37
N ASP A 281 -28.61 -21.81 19.14
CA ASP A 281 -28.18 -22.59 17.97
C ASP A 281 -26.76 -22.21 17.50
N LEU A 282 -25.78 -23.05 17.84
CA LEU A 282 -24.39 -22.91 17.42
C LEU A 282 -24.22 -23.03 15.90
N ILE A 283 -25.09 -23.76 15.21
CA ILE A 283 -25.03 -23.93 13.76
C ILE A 283 -25.46 -22.62 13.08
N GLU A 284 -26.49 -21.96 13.59
CA GLU A 284 -26.91 -20.64 13.12
C GLU A 284 -25.80 -19.60 13.31
N ILE A 285 -25.16 -19.59 14.49
CA ILE A 285 -24.01 -18.71 14.78
C ILE A 285 -22.88 -18.95 13.77
N LEU A 286 -22.54 -20.21 13.51
CA LEU A 286 -21.49 -20.58 12.57
C LEU A 286 -21.79 -20.06 11.15
N GLN A 287 -23.04 -20.19 10.68
CA GLN A 287 -23.47 -19.69 9.37
C GLN A 287 -23.36 -18.15 9.28
N ILE A 288 -23.74 -17.44 10.35
CA ILE A 288 -23.62 -15.98 10.39
C ILE A 288 -22.13 -15.57 10.38
N ILE A 289 -21.28 -16.27 11.13
CA ILE A 289 -19.83 -16.01 11.15
C ILE A 289 -19.23 -16.23 9.76
N GLN A 290 -19.57 -17.34 9.09
CA GLN A 290 -19.10 -17.62 7.74
C GLN A 290 -19.48 -16.50 6.77
N ARG A 291 -20.72 -16.01 6.85
CA ARG A 291 -21.19 -14.87 6.04
C ARG A 291 -20.42 -13.59 6.36
N ASN A 292 -20.18 -13.30 7.63
CA ASN A 292 -19.45 -12.11 8.07
C ASN A 292 -17.98 -12.16 7.64
N VAL A 293 -17.33 -13.32 7.72
CA VAL A 293 -15.95 -13.54 7.24
C VAL A 293 -15.88 -13.34 5.73
N GLN A 294 -16.83 -13.89 4.97
CA GLN A 294 -16.86 -13.76 3.52
C GLN A 294 -17.13 -12.31 3.07
N ASP A 295 -18.06 -11.60 3.73
CA ASP A 295 -18.30 -10.18 3.48
C ASP A 295 -17.05 -9.35 3.78
N ALA A 296 -16.41 -9.60 4.94
CA ALA A 296 -15.20 -8.90 5.32
C ALA A 296 -14.04 -9.14 4.34
N ARG A 297 -13.85 -10.38 3.85
CA ARG A 297 -12.85 -10.69 2.81
C ARG A 297 -13.08 -9.89 1.52
N SER A 298 -14.34 -9.72 1.11
CA SER A 298 -14.67 -9.00 -0.12
C SER A 298 -14.54 -7.47 0.00
N ARG A 299 -14.91 -6.89 1.16
CA ARG A 299 -15.00 -5.44 1.36
C ARG A 299 -13.78 -4.81 2.04
N GLN A 300 -13.11 -5.54 2.92
CA GLN A 300 -12.04 -5.02 3.78
C GLN A 300 -10.64 -5.30 3.22
N SER A 301 -10.52 -5.68 1.95
CA SER A 301 -9.23 -5.88 1.27
C SER A 301 -8.34 -4.63 1.33
N ALA A 302 -8.94 -3.44 1.18
CA ALA A 302 -8.23 -2.17 1.32
C ALA A 302 -7.74 -1.94 2.75
N ILE A 303 -8.59 -2.20 3.76
CA ILE A 303 -8.21 -2.07 5.18
C ILE A 303 -7.07 -3.03 5.50
N TYR A 304 -7.17 -4.28 5.06
CA TYR A 304 -6.14 -5.29 5.25
C TYR A 304 -4.81 -4.88 4.61
N ALA A 305 -4.83 -4.42 3.35
CA ALA A 305 -3.62 -3.98 2.65
C ALA A 305 -2.97 -2.76 3.30
N ILE A 306 -3.77 -1.76 3.70
CA ILE A 306 -3.31 -0.54 4.37
C ILE A 306 -2.70 -0.88 5.73
N THR A 307 -3.38 -1.71 6.53
CA THR A 307 -2.90 -2.11 7.85
C THR A 307 -1.68 -3.03 7.76
N ALA A 308 -1.58 -3.91 6.75
CA ALA A 308 -0.39 -4.71 6.50
C ALA A 308 0.81 -3.87 6.04
N ALA A 309 0.58 -2.86 5.20
CA ALA A 309 1.59 -1.89 4.79
C ALA A 309 2.07 -1.04 5.98
N GLU A 310 1.16 -0.69 6.89
CA GLU A 310 1.46 0.02 8.11
C GLU A 310 2.31 -0.82 9.07
N THR A 311 1.97 -2.10 9.28
CA THR A 311 2.78 -3.03 10.11
C THR A 311 4.19 -3.22 9.57
N SER A 312 4.37 -3.12 8.26
CA SER A 312 5.67 -3.37 7.62
C SER A 312 6.52 -2.11 7.43
N HIS A 313 5.92 -0.96 7.14
CA HIS A 313 6.64 0.24 6.70
C HIS A 313 6.25 1.53 7.44
N GLY A 314 5.26 1.50 8.35
CA GLY A 314 4.85 2.66 9.14
C GLY A 314 4.43 3.88 8.31
N LEU A 315 3.77 3.68 7.17
CA LEU A 315 3.43 4.74 6.21
C LEU A 315 2.39 5.75 6.73
N ILE A 316 1.41 5.28 7.49
CA ILE A 316 0.35 6.11 8.08
C ILE A 316 0.90 6.84 9.29
N SER A 317 1.61 6.13 10.17
CA SER A 317 2.23 6.73 11.36
C SER A 317 3.29 7.77 11.02
N SER A 318 3.94 7.69 9.85
CA SER A 318 4.87 8.70 9.38
C SER A 318 4.19 9.95 8.79
N CYS A 319 2.97 9.81 8.27
CA CYS A 319 2.23 10.91 7.63
C CYS A 319 1.27 11.62 8.58
N VAL A 320 0.68 10.90 9.54
CA VAL A 320 -0.36 11.40 10.44
C VAL A 320 0.27 11.90 11.75
N PRO A 321 -0.05 13.12 12.22
CA PRO A 321 0.41 13.60 13.52
C PRO A 321 0.04 12.64 14.65
N SER A 322 0.97 12.40 15.56
CA SER A 322 0.84 11.41 16.63
C SER A 322 -0.41 11.60 17.51
N ILE A 323 -0.86 12.84 17.70
CA ILE A 323 -2.08 13.17 18.45
C ILE A 323 -3.33 12.65 17.73
N LEU A 324 -3.43 12.88 16.42
CA LEU A 324 -4.56 12.41 15.62
C LEU A 324 -4.58 10.89 15.54
N LEU A 325 -3.40 10.27 15.39
CA LEU A 325 -3.27 8.81 15.41
C LEU A 325 -3.75 8.22 16.75
N LYS A 326 -3.34 8.81 17.88
CA LYS A 326 -3.81 8.39 19.21
C LYS A 326 -5.33 8.53 19.37
N LEU A 327 -5.92 9.62 18.87
CA LEU A 327 -7.37 9.81 18.91
C LEU A 327 -8.12 8.77 18.08
N LEU A 328 -7.64 8.50 16.86
CA LEU A 328 -8.22 7.47 15.98
C LEU A 328 -8.10 6.08 16.60
N LEU A 329 -6.94 5.73 17.13
CA LEU A 329 -6.71 4.43 17.76
C LEU A 329 -7.54 4.26 19.03
N ASN A 330 -7.73 5.31 19.83
CA ASN A 330 -8.61 5.28 21.00
C ASN A 330 -10.08 5.08 20.60
N GLN A 331 -10.55 5.78 19.56
CA GLN A 331 -11.89 5.58 19.00
C GLN A 331 -12.08 4.13 18.50
N LEU A 332 -11.10 3.61 17.74
CA LEU A 332 -11.12 2.23 17.25
C LEU A 332 -11.02 1.22 18.39
N SER A 333 -10.24 1.48 19.44
CA SER A 333 -10.15 0.61 20.62
C SER A 333 -11.49 0.49 21.35
N ARG A 334 -12.19 1.62 21.51
CA ARG A 334 -13.54 1.64 22.11
C ARG A 334 -14.56 0.88 21.26
N LYS A 335 -14.43 0.93 19.93
CA LYS A 335 -15.33 0.23 19.02
C LYS A 335 -15.00 -1.26 18.92
N TYR A 336 -13.73 -1.61 18.79
CA TYR A 336 -13.23 -2.98 18.69
C TYR A 336 -12.48 -3.35 19.98
N SER A 337 -13.24 -3.79 20.98
CA SER A 337 -12.69 -4.16 22.29
C SER A 337 -11.96 -5.50 22.27
N LEU A 338 -12.34 -6.40 21.35
CA LEU A 338 -11.76 -7.73 21.21
C LEU A 338 -10.65 -7.72 20.16
N CYS A 339 -9.51 -8.32 20.47
CA CYS A 339 -8.43 -8.59 19.52
C CYS A 339 -8.15 -10.08 19.49
N LEU A 340 -8.38 -10.71 18.35
CA LEU A 340 -8.15 -12.14 18.12
C LEU A 340 -6.96 -12.30 17.18
N THR A 341 -6.03 -13.18 17.53
CA THR A 341 -4.90 -13.51 16.68
C THR A 341 -4.94 -14.99 16.40
N HIS A 342 -5.14 -15.36 15.12
CA HIS A 342 -5.02 -16.73 14.68
C HIS A 342 -3.57 -16.97 14.26
N VAL A 343 -2.96 -17.98 14.87
CA VAL A 343 -1.59 -18.42 14.62
C VAL A 343 -1.66 -19.78 13.95
N ASP A 344 -1.14 -19.88 12.73
CA ASP A 344 -1.23 -21.10 11.91
C ASP A 344 0.15 -21.60 11.46
N GLY A 345 0.28 -22.90 11.26
CA GLY A 345 1.48 -23.60 10.80
C GLY A 345 2.17 -24.48 11.84
N ASP A 346 3.22 -25.17 11.42
CA ASP A 346 4.00 -26.07 12.28
C ASP A 346 5.10 -25.33 13.05
N LEU A 347 5.37 -25.80 14.27
CA LEU A 347 6.43 -25.29 15.12
C LEU A 347 7.79 -25.56 14.44
N PRO A 348 8.56 -24.51 14.09
CA PRO A 348 9.85 -24.68 13.43
C PRO A 348 10.99 -25.05 14.41
N VAL A 349 10.67 -25.28 15.70
CA VAL A 349 11.64 -25.51 16.77
C VAL A 349 11.54 -26.96 17.23
N GLU A 350 12.62 -27.72 17.09
CA GLU A 350 12.71 -29.10 17.58
C GLU A 350 12.82 -29.11 19.12
N GLY A 351 12.07 -29.99 19.79
CA GLY A 351 12.11 -30.19 21.25
C GLY A 351 11.15 -29.31 22.07
N VAL A 352 10.24 -28.58 21.42
CA VAL A 352 9.13 -27.87 22.08
C VAL A 352 7.82 -28.52 21.67
N ASP A 353 7.12 -29.11 22.64
CA ASP A 353 5.84 -29.79 22.37
C ASP A 353 4.70 -28.79 22.17
N THR A 354 4.63 -27.73 22.99
CA THR A 354 3.62 -26.67 22.88
C THR A 354 4.17 -25.27 23.15
N ALA A 355 3.63 -24.27 22.45
CA ALA A 355 4.00 -22.87 22.60
C ALA A 355 2.78 -21.96 22.53
N VAL A 356 2.70 -21.01 23.47
CA VAL A 356 1.61 -20.02 23.51
C VAL A 356 2.12 -18.65 23.06
N TYR A 357 1.49 -18.10 22.05
CA TYR A 357 1.78 -16.75 21.59
C TYR A 357 0.93 -15.72 22.36
N TRP A 358 1.57 -14.95 23.23
CA TRP A 358 0.95 -13.80 23.89
C TRP A 358 1.80 -12.55 23.78
N ARG A 359 1.19 -11.47 23.30
CA ARG A 359 1.83 -10.15 23.25
C ARG A 359 1.00 -9.16 24.07
N PRO A 360 1.52 -8.64 25.19
CA PRO A 360 0.75 -7.73 26.04
C PRO A 360 0.39 -6.44 25.27
N PRO A 361 -0.87 -5.96 25.37
CA PRO A 361 -1.27 -4.70 24.76
C PRO A 361 -0.50 -3.54 25.39
N GLN A 362 -0.06 -2.58 24.59
CA GLN A 362 0.84 -1.52 25.05
C GLN A 362 0.16 -0.16 24.91
N GLY A 363 0.13 0.59 26.01
CA GLY A 363 -0.53 1.90 26.06
C GLY A 363 -2.03 1.88 26.36
N ASN A 364 -2.56 0.86 27.04
CA ASN A 364 -3.96 0.81 27.47
C ASN A 364 -4.94 1.06 26.30
N CYS A 365 -4.70 0.41 25.16
CA CYS A 365 -5.56 0.45 23.99
C CYS A 365 -5.64 -0.97 23.41
N SER A 366 -6.84 -1.50 23.17
CA SER A 366 -7.07 -2.85 22.62
C SER A 366 -6.54 -2.97 21.19
N THR A 367 -6.55 -1.86 20.44
CA THR A 367 -6.06 -1.80 19.05
C THR A 367 -4.59 -1.38 18.93
N HIS A 368 -3.88 -1.11 20.04
CA HIS A 368 -2.52 -0.58 19.98
C HIS A 368 -1.43 -1.62 20.30
N ARG A 369 -0.74 -2.07 19.23
CA ARG A 369 0.70 -1.85 19.05
C ARG A 369 1.08 -2.02 17.57
N LEU A 370 0.99 -0.91 16.84
CA LEU A 370 1.96 -0.49 15.83
C LEU A 370 3.00 0.36 16.57
N LEU A 371 4.29 0.14 16.30
CA LEU A 371 5.46 0.87 16.85
C LEU A 371 5.70 0.69 18.36
N ASP A 372 6.66 -0.16 18.73
CA ASP A 372 8.07 0.25 18.92
C ASP A 372 8.85 -0.90 19.59
N THR A 373 10.06 -1.10 19.07
CA THR A 373 11.02 -2.15 19.40
C THR A 373 11.70 -1.96 20.76
N SER A 374 11.98 -3.06 21.48
CA SER A 374 13.24 -3.28 22.21
C SER A 374 13.22 -4.57 23.04
N LEU A 375 13.96 -5.58 22.54
CA LEU A 375 14.99 -6.41 23.21
C LEU A 375 14.79 -6.86 24.68
N ARG A 376 14.94 -8.17 25.00
CA ARG A 376 16.22 -8.87 25.33
C ARG A 376 16.00 -10.21 26.07
N SER A 377 16.89 -11.17 25.74
CA SER A 377 17.48 -12.30 26.52
C SER A 377 16.57 -13.10 27.48
N LEU A 378 16.55 -14.42 27.41
CA LEU A 378 17.71 -15.33 27.44
C LEU A 378 17.57 -16.51 26.48
#